data_AF-A0A9E4ZRA5-F1
#
_entry.id   AF-A0A9E4ZRA5-F1
#
_cell.length_a   1.000
_cell.length_b   1.000
_cell.length_c   1.000
_cell.angle_alpha   90.00
_cell.angle_beta   90.00
_cell.angle_gamma   90.00
#
_symmetry.space_group_name_H-M   'P 1'
#
loop_
_entity.id
_entity.type
_entity.pdbx_description
1 polymer ?
#
loop_
_entity_poly.entity_id
_entity_poly.type
_entity_poly.pdbx_seq_one_letter_code
_entity_poly.pdbx_strand_id
1 'polypeptide(L)'
;MLSRGVLFNDGCLEVKRSGERLIVAGENFSVELSPRVVLVKGARSVEVKEVYGSRGKVVYIHHQAVSALKKCEGATDEVDFGDYIVRSTRLYTGSYTTIITPGYSLVNYVVVTKDSTVIVLQGKREVYFEENEHVAVYVI
;
A
#
# COMPACT_ATOMS: atom_id res chain seq x y z
N MET A 1 -0.76 14.80 13.86
CA MET A 1 -0.95 13.98 12.64
C MET A 1 -0.06 14.58 11.58
N LEU A 2 0.88 13.82 11.02
CA LEU A 2 1.75 14.30 9.94
C LEU A 2 1.15 13.87 8.61
N SER A 3 0.97 14.82 7.68
CA SER A 3 0.51 14.56 6.31
C SER A 3 1.54 15.10 5.31
N ARG A 4 1.86 14.32 4.28
CA ARG A 4 2.73 14.70 3.17
C ARG A 4 2.27 14.04 1.87
N GLY A 5 2.64 14.60 0.73
CA GLY A 5 2.39 14.00 -0.58
C GLY A 5 3.53 13.10 -1.05
N VAL A 6 3.20 12.03 -1.76
CA VAL A 6 4.13 11.28 -2.59
C VAL A 6 3.68 11.34 -4.05
N LEU A 7 4.58 11.58 -4.99
CA LEU A 7 4.24 11.71 -6.42
C LEU A 7 3.63 10.42 -6.97
N PHE A 8 2.59 10.53 -7.81
CA PHE A 8 1.95 9.36 -8.43
C PHE A 8 1.24 9.76 -9.72
N ASN A 9 1.67 9.18 -10.84
CA ASN A 9 1.29 9.54 -12.19
C ASN A 9 1.41 11.07 -12.41
N ASP A 10 0.31 11.71 -12.81
CA ASP A 10 0.13 13.13 -13.06
C ASP A 10 -0.28 13.94 -11.80
N GLY A 11 -0.31 13.30 -10.63
CA GLY A 11 -0.64 13.92 -9.35
C GLY A 11 0.17 13.36 -8.19
N CYS A 12 -0.50 13.13 -7.07
CA CYS A 12 0.11 12.61 -5.86
C CYS A 12 -0.86 11.74 -5.04
N LEU A 13 -0.31 10.94 -4.13
CA LEU A 13 -1.04 10.28 -3.06
C LEU A 13 -0.72 10.99 -1.74
N GLU A 14 -1.73 11.18 -0.91
CA GLU A 14 -1.57 11.72 0.43
C GLU A 14 -1.14 10.60 1.39
N VAL A 15 -0.09 10.86 2.16
CA VAL A 15 0.47 9.93 3.14
C VAL A 15 0.29 10.51 4.53
N LYS A 16 -0.48 9.81 5.37
CA LYS A 16 -0.75 10.20 6.76
C LYS A 16 -0.21 9.17 7.74
N ARG A 17 0.44 9.67 8.78
CA ARG A 17 0.91 8.85 9.91
C ARG A 17 0.18 9.22 11.20
N SER A 18 -0.35 8.22 11.90
CA SER A 18 -0.97 8.35 13.23
C SER A 18 -0.71 7.10 14.08
N GLY A 19 -0.02 7.23 15.22
CA GLY A 19 0.18 6.10 16.14
C GLY A 19 1.11 5.03 15.57
N GLU A 20 0.59 3.85 15.21
CA GLU A 20 1.27 2.78 14.43
C GLU A 20 0.70 2.60 13.02
N ARG A 21 -0.32 3.40 12.69
CA ARG A 21 -1.04 3.36 11.43
C ARG A 21 -0.42 4.30 10.40
N LEU A 22 -0.29 3.82 9.17
CA LEU A 22 0.06 4.59 7.98
C LEU A 22 -1.09 4.52 6.99
N ILE A 23 -1.49 5.63 6.38
CA ILE A 23 -2.51 5.69 5.35
C ILE A 23 -1.90 6.32 4.11
N VAL A 24 -2.08 5.70 2.95
CA VAL A 24 -1.75 6.24 1.63
C VAL A 24 -3.04 6.32 0.82
N ALA A 25 -3.44 7.52 0.38
CA ALA A 25 -4.75 7.77 -0.21
C ALA A 25 -4.71 8.61 -1.50
N GLY A 26 -5.56 8.24 -2.46
CA GLY A 26 -5.98 9.06 -3.59
C GLY A 26 -7.45 9.48 -3.45
N GLU A 27 -8.08 9.95 -4.52
CA GLU A 27 -9.49 10.39 -4.49
C GLU A 27 -10.48 9.22 -4.30
N ASN A 28 -10.25 8.10 -4.97
CA ASN A 28 -11.14 6.92 -5.00
C ASN A 28 -10.53 5.66 -4.36
N PHE A 29 -9.39 5.80 -3.67
CA PHE A 29 -8.58 4.69 -3.22
C PHE A 29 -7.83 5.02 -1.93
N SER A 30 -7.66 4.03 -1.06
CA SER A 30 -6.72 4.15 0.06
C SER A 30 -6.18 2.79 0.48
N VAL A 31 -4.91 2.75 0.85
CA VAL A 31 -4.30 1.66 1.63
C VAL A 31 -4.00 2.18 3.01
N GLU A 32 -4.40 1.42 4.01
CA GLU A 32 -4.04 1.65 5.39
C GLU A 32 -3.29 0.43 5.93
N LEU A 33 -2.15 0.70 6.57
CA LEU A 33 -1.32 -0.29 7.20
C LEU A 33 -1.36 -0.11 8.70
N SER A 34 -1.66 -1.20 9.39
CA SER A 34 -1.48 -1.41 10.83
C SER A 34 -0.65 -2.69 11.02
N PRO A 35 -0.07 -2.95 12.20
CA PRO A 35 0.91 -4.05 12.39
C PRO A 35 0.49 -5.44 11.91
N ARG A 36 -0.83 -5.73 11.87
CA ARG A 36 -1.39 -7.02 11.46
C ARG A 36 -2.51 -6.93 10.43
N VAL A 37 -2.88 -5.72 10.00
CA VAL A 37 -4.02 -5.50 9.13
C VAL A 37 -3.65 -4.51 8.04
N VAL A 38 -3.92 -4.90 6.79
CA VAL A 38 -3.88 -3.99 5.65
C VAL A 38 -5.30 -3.81 5.15
N LEU A 39 -5.80 -2.58 5.16
CA LEU A 39 -7.13 -2.22 4.66
C LEU A 39 -6.99 -1.53 3.31
N VAL A 40 -7.69 -2.02 2.30
CA VAL A 40 -7.70 -1.44 0.96
C VAL A 40 -9.11 -1.06 0.55
N LYS A 41 -9.34 0.25 0.39
CA LYS A 41 -10.60 0.80 -0.11
C LYS A 41 -10.55 0.93 -1.63
N GLY A 42 -11.67 0.62 -2.29
CA GLY A 42 -11.79 0.62 -3.75
C GLY A 42 -11.39 -0.71 -4.42
N ALA A 43 -11.13 -1.74 -3.62
CA ALA A 43 -10.86 -3.09 -4.05
C ALA A 43 -12.05 -3.71 -4.81
N ARG A 44 -11.73 -4.59 -5.76
CA ARG A 44 -12.67 -5.36 -6.59
C ARG A 44 -12.53 -6.86 -6.39
N SER A 45 -11.30 -7.34 -6.20
CA SER A 45 -11.01 -8.76 -5.98
C SER A 45 -9.66 -8.94 -5.32
N VAL A 46 -9.49 -10.08 -4.66
CA VAL A 46 -8.24 -10.49 -4.01
C VAL A 46 -7.72 -11.79 -4.62
N GLU A 47 -6.42 -11.87 -4.86
CA GLU A 47 -5.73 -13.10 -5.27
C GLU A 47 -4.51 -13.31 -4.37
N VAL A 48 -4.33 -14.54 -3.86
CA VAL A 48 -3.18 -14.90 -3.02
C VAL A 48 -2.28 -15.85 -3.79
N LYS A 49 -1.00 -15.51 -3.92
CA LYS A 49 0.02 -16.36 -4.55
C LYS A 49 1.13 -16.72 -3.57
N GLU A 50 1.53 -17.98 -3.61
CA GLU A 50 2.78 -18.41 -3.00
C GLU A 50 3.92 -18.23 -3.99
N VAL A 51 5.04 -17.68 -3.53
CA VAL A 51 6.22 -17.47 -4.39
C VAL A 51 7.04 -18.75 -4.39
N TYR A 52 7.06 -19.44 -5.54
CA TYR A 52 7.71 -20.74 -5.74
C TYR A 52 9.17 -20.74 -5.28
N GLY A 53 9.56 -21.75 -4.50
CA GLY A 53 10.92 -21.88 -3.95
C GLY A 53 11.27 -20.91 -2.80
N SER A 54 10.38 -19.98 -2.45
CA SER A 54 10.54 -19.10 -1.30
C SER A 54 9.57 -19.45 -0.18
N ARG A 55 9.79 -18.89 1.01
CA ARG A 55 8.79 -18.92 2.09
C ARG A 55 7.76 -17.79 1.95
N GLY A 56 7.80 -16.95 0.90
CA GLY A 56 6.98 -15.74 0.81
C GLY A 56 5.58 -15.97 0.23
N LYS A 57 4.61 -15.22 0.76
CA LYS A 57 3.25 -15.11 0.24
C LYS A 57 3.02 -13.67 -0.25
N VAL A 58 2.35 -13.54 -1.38
CA VAL A 58 2.01 -12.25 -1.99
C VAL A 58 0.49 -12.18 -2.14
N VAL A 59 -0.10 -11.10 -1.66
CA VAL A 59 -1.53 -10.81 -1.80
C VAL A 59 -1.68 -9.71 -2.84
N TYR A 60 -2.41 -10.00 -3.90
CA TYR A 60 -2.81 -9.05 -4.93
C TYR A 60 -4.23 -8.59 -4.64
N ILE A 61 -4.44 -7.29 -4.62
CA ILE A 61 -5.76 -6.66 -4.49
C ILE A 61 -5.96 -5.81 -5.73
N HIS A 62 -6.85 -6.25 -6.61
CA HIS A 62 -7.18 -5.51 -7.81
C HIS A 62 -8.23 -4.46 -7.48
N HIS A 63 -8.09 -3.26 -8.04
CA HIS A 63 -9.01 -2.15 -7.82
C HIS A 63 -9.24 -1.36 -9.11
N GLN A 64 -10.12 -0.38 -9.06
CA GLN A 64 -10.22 0.61 -10.13
C GLN A 64 -8.93 1.41 -10.25
N ALA A 65 -8.74 2.07 -11.39
CA ALA A 65 -7.63 2.98 -11.58
C ALA A 65 -7.61 4.04 -10.45
N VAL A 66 -6.48 4.13 -9.75
CA VAL A 66 -6.26 5.10 -8.68
C VAL A 66 -6.28 6.50 -9.28
N SER A 67 -7.22 7.30 -8.82
CA SER A 67 -7.32 8.72 -9.13
C SER A 67 -6.42 9.47 -8.16
N ALA A 68 -5.29 9.97 -8.67
CA ALA A 68 -4.35 10.74 -7.87
C ALA A 68 -4.99 12.08 -7.44
N LEU A 69 -4.57 12.58 -6.28
CA LEU A 69 -4.93 13.93 -5.87
C LEU A 69 -4.21 14.94 -6.76
N LYS A 70 -4.91 16.02 -7.13
CA LYS A 70 -4.32 17.11 -7.93
C LYS A 70 -3.29 17.93 -7.16
N LYS A 71 -3.42 18.00 -5.83
CA LYS A 71 -2.54 18.75 -4.94
C LYS A 71 -2.35 18.00 -3.64
N CYS A 72 -1.09 17.82 -3.25
CA CYS A 72 -0.71 17.36 -1.92
C CYS A 72 0.33 18.32 -1.35
N GLU A 73 0.30 18.48 -0.03
CA GLU A 73 1.30 19.27 0.67
C GLU A 73 2.67 18.58 0.59
N GLY A 74 3.69 19.29 0.11
CA GLY A 74 5.07 18.79 0.08
C GLY A 74 5.27 17.52 -0.75
N ALA A 75 4.56 17.39 -1.89
CA ALA A 75 4.68 16.23 -2.76
C ALA A 75 6.13 15.99 -3.21
N THR A 76 6.65 14.80 -2.94
CA THR A 76 8.03 14.39 -3.21
C THR A 76 8.08 12.95 -3.71
N ASP A 77 9.22 12.49 -4.20
CA ASP A 77 9.42 11.09 -4.58
C ASP A 77 9.54 10.16 -3.37
N GLU A 78 9.86 10.68 -2.18
CA GLU A 78 10.03 9.87 -0.98
C GLU A 78 9.60 10.61 0.29
N VAL A 79 8.80 9.94 1.11
CA VAL A 79 8.38 10.39 2.44
C VAL A 79 8.86 9.38 3.47
N ASP A 80 9.72 9.84 4.38
CA ASP A 80 10.26 9.04 5.48
C ASP A 80 9.64 9.47 6.81
N PHE A 81 9.05 8.51 7.54
CA PHE A 81 8.51 8.67 8.89
C PHE A 81 9.37 7.99 9.97
N GLY A 82 10.59 7.56 9.62
CA GLY A 82 11.55 6.84 10.45
C GLY A 82 11.30 5.34 10.48
N ASP A 83 10.06 4.93 10.72
CA ASP A 83 9.64 3.52 10.76
C ASP A 83 9.01 3.03 9.44
N TYR A 84 8.34 3.94 8.72
CA TYR A 84 7.84 3.72 7.37
C TYR A 84 8.55 4.62 6.36
N ILE A 85 8.82 4.08 5.17
CA ILE A 85 9.28 4.86 4.01
C ILE A 85 8.29 4.65 2.87
N VAL A 86 7.75 5.73 2.31
CA VAL A 86 6.87 5.69 1.16
C VAL A 86 7.56 6.34 -0.03
N ARG A 87 7.81 5.55 -1.07
CA ARG A 87 8.60 5.96 -2.23
C ARG A 87 7.84 5.80 -3.54
N SER A 88 7.79 6.86 -4.32
CA SER A 88 7.36 6.82 -5.72
C SER A 88 8.47 6.34 -6.63
N THR A 89 8.11 5.54 -7.63
CA THR A 89 8.98 5.18 -8.74
C THR A 89 8.25 5.42 -10.05
N ARG A 90 8.86 6.22 -10.92
CA ARG A 90 8.38 6.50 -12.27
C ARG A 90 9.04 5.56 -13.28
N LEU A 91 8.22 4.98 -14.13
CA LEU A 91 8.60 4.17 -15.27
C LEU A 91 8.08 4.85 -16.55
N TYR A 92 8.56 4.40 -17.71
CA TYR A 92 8.01 4.83 -18.99
C TYR A 92 6.52 4.49 -19.14
N THR A 93 6.07 3.40 -18.51
CA THR A 93 4.70 2.87 -18.61
C THR A 93 3.75 3.36 -17.51
N GLY A 94 4.21 4.20 -16.58
CA GLY A 94 3.42 4.70 -15.46
C GLY A 94 4.26 4.87 -14.20
N SER A 95 3.61 4.95 -13.04
CA SER A 95 4.31 4.95 -11.74
C SER A 95 3.73 3.93 -10.78
N TYR A 96 4.53 3.53 -9.80
CA TYR A 96 4.07 2.81 -8.63
C TYR A 96 4.64 3.44 -7.36
N THR A 97 3.97 3.22 -6.24
CA THR A 97 4.41 3.66 -4.92
C THR A 97 4.72 2.45 -4.06
N THR A 98 5.91 2.36 -3.49
CA THR A 98 6.30 1.33 -2.53
C THR A 98 6.22 1.90 -1.12
N ILE A 99 5.53 1.19 -0.24
CA ILE A 99 5.46 1.44 1.20
C ILE A 99 6.34 0.39 1.87
N ILE A 100 7.51 0.79 2.34
CA ILE A 100 8.41 -0.02 3.13
C ILE A 100 7.93 0.07 4.58
N THR A 101 7.66 -1.08 5.17
CA THR A 101 7.13 -1.20 6.53
C THR A 101 8.26 -1.37 7.55
N PRO A 102 8.01 -1.09 8.83
CA PRO A 102 8.96 -1.33 9.91
C PRO A 102 9.34 -2.81 10.01
N GLY A 103 10.55 -3.12 10.47
CA GLY A 103 11.03 -4.51 10.59
C GLY A 103 10.23 -5.40 11.55
N TYR A 104 9.44 -4.81 12.45
CA TYR A 104 8.52 -5.53 13.35
C TYR A 104 7.16 -5.87 12.70
N SER A 105 6.88 -5.36 11.49
CA SER A 105 5.65 -5.63 10.75
C SER A 105 5.65 -7.05 10.16
N LEU A 106 4.48 -7.67 10.09
CA LEU A 106 4.29 -8.96 9.40
C LEU A 106 4.24 -8.81 7.87
N VAL A 107 4.06 -7.58 7.40
CA VAL A 107 4.17 -7.17 6.00
C VAL A 107 5.59 -6.69 5.75
N ASN A 108 6.25 -7.13 4.68
CA ASN A 108 7.58 -6.64 4.26
C ASN A 108 7.50 -5.28 3.57
N TYR A 109 6.58 -5.17 2.62
CA TYR A 109 6.28 -3.93 1.91
C TYR A 109 4.95 -4.06 1.16
N VAL A 110 4.39 -2.93 0.80
CA VAL A 110 3.21 -2.84 -0.07
C VAL A 110 3.56 -2.04 -1.31
N VAL A 111 3.11 -2.47 -2.48
CA VAL A 111 3.26 -1.72 -3.74
C VAL A 111 1.89 -1.33 -4.24
N VAL A 112 1.68 -0.04 -4.48
CA VAL A 112 0.48 0.51 -5.10
C VAL A 112 0.81 0.86 -6.54
N THR A 113 0.14 0.20 -7.48
CA THR A 113 0.16 0.56 -8.92
C THR A 113 -1.12 1.31 -9.27
N LYS A 114 -1.28 1.63 -10.56
CA LYS A 114 -2.49 2.28 -11.07
C LYS A 114 -3.74 1.49 -10.74
N ASP A 115 -3.74 0.17 -10.78
CA ASP A 115 -4.94 -0.69 -10.74
C ASP A 115 -4.82 -1.89 -9.80
N SER A 116 -3.70 -2.03 -9.09
CA SER A 116 -3.48 -3.10 -8.13
C SER A 116 -2.67 -2.65 -6.93
N THR A 117 -2.95 -3.25 -5.78
CA THR A 117 -2.15 -3.16 -4.56
C THR A 117 -1.58 -4.54 -4.28
N VAL A 118 -0.26 -4.61 -4.10
CA VAL A 118 0.48 -5.85 -3.87
C VAL A 118 1.06 -5.81 -2.47
N ILE A 119 0.68 -6.75 -1.62
CA ILE A 119 1.16 -6.88 -0.25
C ILE A 119 2.13 -8.06 -0.21
N VAL A 120 3.38 -7.82 0.14
CA VAL A 120 4.40 -8.85 0.25
C VAL A 120 4.62 -9.17 1.72
N LEU A 121 4.44 -10.44 2.10
CA LEU A 121 4.45 -10.87 3.49
C LEU A 121 5.78 -11.49 3.92
N GLN A 122 6.05 -11.43 5.22
CA GLN A 122 7.19 -12.11 5.84
C GLN A 122 6.94 -13.61 6.01
N GLY A 123 7.54 -14.44 5.16
CA GLY A 123 7.44 -15.89 5.32
C GLY A 123 6.04 -16.45 5.06
N LYS A 124 5.78 -17.67 5.56
CA LYS A 124 4.56 -18.45 5.26
C LYS A 124 3.40 -18.09 6.19
N ARG A 125 3.15 -16.79 6.36
CA ARG A 125 2.08 -16.31 7.25
C ARG A 125 0.72 -16.73 6.74
N GLU A 126 -0.19 -16.99 7.68
CA GLU A 126 -1.58 -17.18 7.33
C GLU A 126 -2.21 -15.82 7.04
N VAL A 127 -3.13 -15.82 6.08
CA VAL A 127 -3.79 -14.60 5.63
C VAL A 127 -5.27 -14.88 5.53
N TYR A 128 -6.04 -14.03 6.17
CA TYR A 128 -7.49 -14.04 6.10
C TYR A 128 -7.92 -12.71 5.49
N PHE A 129 -8.97 -12.74 4.67
CA PHE A 129 -9.50 -11.53 4.09
C PHE A 129 -11.02 -11.48 4.17
N GLU A 130 -11.52 -10.28 4.41
CA GLU A 130 -12.94 -9.95 4.38
C GLU A 130 -13.19 -8.99 3.23
N GLU A 131 -14.08 -9.37 2.32
CA GLU A 131 -14.49 -8.55 1.18
C GLU A 131 -15.87 -7.93 1.48
N ASN A 132 -15.86 -6.65 1.86
CA ASN A 132 -17.07 -5.84 2.02
C ASN A 132 -16.94 -4.59 1.11
N GLU A 133 -17.31 -3.39 1.59
CA GLU A 133 -17.03 -2.12 0.90
C GLU A 133 -15.52 -1.81 0.74
N HIS A 134 -14.69 -2.58 1.45
CA HIS A 134 -13.24 -2.57 1.42
C HIS A 134 -12.73 -4.01 1.60
N VAL A 135 -11.47 -4.24 1.24
CA VAL A 135 -10.77 -5.50 1.54
C VAL A 135 -9.94 -5.30 2.80
N ALA A 136 -10.21 -6.08 3.83
CA ALA A 136 -9.36 -6.19 5.01
C ALA A 136 -8.49 -7.43 4.89
N VAL A 137 -7.17 -7.29 4.97
CA VAL A 137 -6.21 -8.39 4.95
C VAL A 137 -5.59 -8.53 6.34
N TYR A 138 -5.94 -9.61 7.05
CA TYR A 138 -5.40 -9.96 8.35
C TYR A 138 -4.21 -10.90 8.18
N VAL A 139 -3.08 -10.55 8.79
CA VAL A 139 -1.83 -11.34 8.74
C VAL A 139 -1.55 -11.92 10.12
N ILE A 140 -1.33 -13.24 10.18
CA ILE A 140 -1.10 -14.01 11.42
C ILE A 140 0.22 -14.77 11.33
#